data_AF-A0A1Y3CL00-F1
#
_entry.id   AF-A0A1Y3CL00-F1
#
_cell.length_a   1.000
_cell.length_b   1.000
_cell.length_c   1.000
_cell.angle_alpha   90.00
_cell.angle_beta   90.00
_cell.angle_gamma   90.00
#
_symmetry.space_group_name_H-M   'P 1'
#
loop_
_entity.id
_entity.type
_entity.pdbx_description
1 polymer ?
#
loop_
_entity_poly.entity_id
_entity_poly.type
_entity_poly.pdbx_seq_one_letter_code
_entity_poly.pdbx_strand_id
1 'polypeptide(L)' 'MMDFNCPYCSFGMNKEDISEVHEDDLVGEWDIECKNCKKEIKLYGEANVDYWAESKNDLPEEVVKSLKEVS' A
#
# COMPACT_ATOMS: atom_id res chain seq x y z
N MET A 1 -7.12 -0.63 12.76
CA MET A 1 -7.74 -1.07 11.50
C MET A 1 -6.95 -2.28 11.08
N MET A 2 -7.59 -3.41 10.78
CA MET A 2 -6.87 -4.62 10.37
C MET A 2 -6.73 -4.58 8.86
N ASP A 3 -5.57 -4.99 8.33
CA ASP A 3 -5.29 -4.93 6.89
C ASP A 3 -6.11 -5.97 6.12
N PHE A 4 -6.28 -7.17 6.67
CA PHE A 4 -7.08 -8.24 6.05
C PHE A 4 -7.67 -9.20 7.08
N ASN A 5 -8.70 -9.91 6.67
CA ASN A 5 -9.41 -10.88 7.52
C ASN A 5 -9.23 -12.30 6.97
N CYS A 6 -9.01 -13.26 7.86
CA CYS A 6 -8.97 -14.68 7.53
C CYS A 6 -10.33 -15.15 6.97
N PRO A 7 -10.38 -15.79 5.79
CA PRO A 7 -11.64 -16.29 5.22
C PRO A 7 -12.23 -17.48 6.00
N TYR A 8 -11.43 -18.17 6.82
CA TYR A 8 -11.88 -19.35 7.56
C TYR A 8 -12.41 -19.05 8.97
N CYS A 9 -11.87 -18.05 9.64
CA CYS A 9 -12.22 -17.74 11.03
C CYS A 9 -12.58 -16.27 11.27
N SER A 10 -12.58 -15.45 10.21
CA SER A 10 -12.86 -14.00 10.25
C SER A 10 -11.96 -13.22 11.22
N PHE A 11 -10.82 -13.80 11.60
CA PHE A 11 -9.84 -13.15 12.44
C PHE A 11 -9.10 -12.09 11.62
N GLY A 12 -9.10 -10.86 12.11
CA GLY A 12 -8.38 -9.75 11.50
C GLY A 12 -6.89 -9.82 11.83
N MET A 13 -6.06 -9.61 10.82
CA MET A 13 -4.60 -9.62 10.91
C MET A 13 -4.06 -8.34 10.28
N ASN A 14 -2.93 -7.87 10.79
CA ASN A 14 -2.18 -6.78 10.16
C ASN A 14 -1.09 -7.38 9.26
N LYS A 15 -0.62 -6.61 8.28
CA LYS A 15 0.52 -7.01 7.43
C LYS A 15 1.76 -7.29 8.28
N GLU A 16 1.97 -6.51 9.35
CA GLU A 16 3.14 -6.58 10.22
C GLU A 16 3.13 -7.87 11.04
N ASP A 17 1.95 -8.47 11.21
CA ASP A 17 1.81 -9.73 11.91
C ASP A 17 2.25 -10.91 11.05
N ILE A 18 2.05 -10.85 9.73
CA ILE A 18 2.24 -11.99 8.82
C ILE A 18 3.56 -11.94 8.05
N SER A 19 4.18 -10.77 7.93
CA SER A 19 5.30 -10.53 7.03
C SER A 19 6.32 -9.63 7.69
N GLU A 20 7.59 -10.05 7.68
CA GLU A 20 8.75 -9.19 7.95
C GLU A 20 9.13 -8.33 6.72
N VAL A 21 8.48 -8.58 5.58
CA VAL A 21 8.76 -7.95 4.29
C VAL A 21 7.78 -6.78 4.07
N HIS A 22 8.30 -5.66 3.59
CA HIS A 22 7.55 -4.43 3.32
C HIS A 22 6.50 -4.61 2.21
N GLU A 23 5.47 -3.76 2.19
CA GLU A 23 4.32 -3.80 1.25
C GLU A 23 4.76 -3.82 -0.22
N ASP A 24 5.87 -3.15 -0.53
CA ASP A 24 6.39 -2.98 -1.89
C ASP A 24 7.05 -4.24 -2.46
N ASP A 25 7.47 -5.19 -1.62
CA ASP A 25 8.11 -6.44 -2.05
C ASP A 25 7.09 -7.57 -2.31
N LEU A 26 5.83 -7.37 -1.89
CA LEU A 26 4.76 -8.37 -1.99
C LEU A 26 3.79 -8.02 -3.12
N VAL A 27 4.27 -8.13 -4.36
CA VAL A 27 3.45 -8.09 -5.57
C VAL A 27 3.25 -9.50 -6.10
N GLY A 28 2.00 -9.93 -6.26
CA GLY A 28 1.63 -11.27 -6.75
C GLY A 28 0.85 -12.11 -5.73
N GLU A 29 0.95 -13.43 -5.84
CA GLU A 29 0.34 -14.37 -4.88
C GLU A 29 1.38 -14.87 -3.87
N TRP A 30 1.01 -14.88 -2.59
CA TRP A 30 1.81 -15.53 -1.55
C TRP A 30 0.94 -16.21 -0.51
N ASP A 31 1.46 -17.32 0.01
CA ASP A 31 0.80 -18.10 1.05
C ASP A 31 1.23 -17.60 2.43
N ILE A 32 0.26 -17.34 3.30
CA ILE A 32 0.46 -16.97 4.71
C ILE A 32 -0.25 -17.95 5.63
N GLU A 33 0.27 -18.12 6.84
CA GLU A 33 -0.43 -18.87 7.88
C GLU A 33 -1.22 -17.93 8.79
N CYS A 34 -2.51 -18.22 9.00
CA CYS A 34 -3.30 -17.49 9.97
C CYS A 34 -2.84 -17.78 11.41
N LYS A 35 -2.45 -16.75 12.17
CA LYS A 35 -2.04 -16.90 13.58
C LYS A 35 -3.10 -17.54 14.50
N ASN A 36 -4.38 -17.39 14.18
CA ASN A 36 -5.47 -17.90 15.01
C ASN A 36 -5.85 -19.35 14.66
N CYS A 37 -6.19 -19.62 13.39
CA CYS A 37 -6.65 -20.95 12.97
C CYS A 37 -5.57 -21.84 12.33
N LYS A 38 -4.36 -21.32 12.16
CA LYS A 38 -3.20 -22.00 11.55
C LYS A 38 -3.49 -22.62 10.19
N LYS A 39 -4.43 -22.03 9.45
CA LYS A 39 -4.71 -22.40 8.06
C LYS A 39 -3.89 -21.53 7.13
N GLU A 40 -3.42 -22.15 6.05
CA GLU A 40 -2.81 -21.46 4.93
C GLU A 40 -3.87 -20.66 4.16
N ILE A 41 -3.54 -19.42 3.85
CA ILE A 41 -4.37 -18.48 3.12
C ILE A 41 -3.50 -17.87 2.02
N LYS A 42 -4.06 -17.78 0.82
CA LYS A 42 -3.45 -17.02 -0.28
C LYS A 42 -3.83 -15.55 -0.17
N LEU A 43 -2.83 -14.69 -0.08
CA LEU A 43 -2.99 -13.26 -0.28
C LEU A 43 -2.59 -12.90 -1.71
N TYR A 44 -3.25 -11.88 -2.22
CA TYR A 44 -2.97 -11.31 -3.52
C TYR A 44 -2.72 -9.82 -3.35
N GLY A 45 -1.51 -9.39 -3.72
CA GLY A 45 -1.09 -7.99 -3.70
C GLY A 45 -0.97 -7.47 -5.13
N GLU A 46 -1.71 -6.42 -5.44
CA GLU A 46 -1.61 -5.70 -6.71
C GLU A 46 -0.82 -4.40 -6.47
N ALA A 47 0.16 -4.13 -7.34
CA ALA A 47 0.83 -2.84 -7.32
C ALA A 47 -0.18 -1.76 -7.73
N ASN A 48 -0.50 -0.84 -6.82
CA ASN A 48 -1.30 0.33 -7.14
C ASN A 48 -0.38 1.51 -7.46
N VAL A 49 -0.66 2.19 -8.58
CA VAL A 49 0.04 3.42 -8.94
C VAL A 49 -0.92 4.58 -8.75
N ASP A 50 -0.80 5.26 -7.61
CA ASP A 50 -1.53 6.48 -7.32
C ASP A 50 -0.73 7.70 -7.79
N TYR A 51 -1.36 8.52 -8.63
CA TYR A 51 -0.80 9.78 -9.10
C TYR A 51 -1.46 10.94 -8.36
N TRP A 52 -0.66 11.71 -7.63
CA TRP A 52 -1.10 12.92 -6.96
C TRP A 52 -0.73 14.13 -7.82
N ALA A 53 -1.72 14.94 -8.20
CA ALA A 53 -1.49 16.20 -8.88
C ALA A 53 -1.71 17.35 -7.89
N GLU A 54 -0.65 18.10 -7.61
CA GLU A 54 -0.77 19.32 -6.82
C GLU A 54 -1.20 20.50 -7.70
N SER A 55 -1.99 21.40 -7.11
CA SER A 55 -2.35 22.64 -7.79
C SER A 55 -1.11 23.53 -7.87
N LYS A 56 -0.87 24.16 -9.04
CA LYS A 56 0.25 25.11 -9.21
C LYS A 56 0.19 26.33 -8.26
N ASN A 57 -0.92 26.50 -7.54
CA ASN A 57 -1.13 27.61 -6.62
C ASN A 57 -0.58 27.34 -5.20
N ASP A 58 -0.19 26.10 -4.90
CA ASP A 58 0.36 25.71 -3.59
C ASP A 58 1.89 25.69 -3.57
N LEU A 59 2.54 26.04 -4.68
CA LEU A 59 4.00 26.14 -4.78
C LEU A 59 4.50 27.47 -4.21
N PRO A 60 5.65 27.50 -3.51
CA PRO A 60 6.30 28.74 -3.11
C PRO A 60 6.50 29.65 -4.33
N GLU A 61 6.29 30.96 -4.17
CA GLU A 61 6.33 31.94 -5.28
C GLU A 61 7.62 31.87 -6.11
N GLU A 62 8.72 31.40 -5.51
CA GLU A 62 10.02 31.20 -6.16
C GLU A 62 9.99 30.16 -7.30
N VAL A 63 9.16 29.11 -7.19
CA VAL A 63 9.04 28.05 -8.22
C VAL A 63 8.12 28.51 -9.37
N VAL A 64 7.09 29.29 -9.05
CA VAL A 64 6.15 29.84 -10.04
C VAL A 64 6.84 30.79 -11.01
N LYS A 65 7.85 31.54 -10.54
CA LYS A 65 8.60 32.50 -11.36
C LYS A 65 9.42 31.81 -12.45
N SER A 66 10.08 30.70 -12.12
CA SER A 66 10.91 29.91 -13.06
C SER A 66 10.10 29.21 -14.15
N LEU A 67 8.81 28.94 -13.90
CA LEU A 67 7.92 28.30 -14.89
C LEU A 67 7.38 29.26 -15.96
N LYS A 68 7.43 30.59 -15.71
CA LYS A 68 6.94 31.60 -16.66
C LYS A 68 7.99 32.06 -17.67
N GLU A 69 9.25 31.66 -17.51
CA GLU A 69 10.35 32.05 -18.42
C GLU A 69 10.54 31.09 -19.60
N VAL A 70 9.74 30.02 -19.69
CA VAL A 70 9.82 29.01 -20.75
C VAL A 70 8.57 29.00 -21.66
N SER A 71 7.72 30.03 -21.58
CA SER A 71 6.53 30.22 -22.43
C SER A 71 6.67 31.40 -23.37
#